data_AF-A0A7N4NNG9-F1
#
_entry.id   AF-A0A7N4NNG9-F1
#
_cell.length_a   1.000
_cell.length_b   1.000
_cell.length_c   1.000
_cell.angle_alpha   90.00
_cell.angle_beta   90.00
_cell.angle_gamma   90.00
#
_symmetry.space_group_name_H-M   'P 1'
#
loop_
_entity.id
_entity.type
_entity.pdbx_description
1 polymer ?
#
loop_
_entity_poly.entity_id
_entity_poly.type
_entity_poly.pdbx_seq_one_letter_code
_entity_poly.pdbx_strand_id
1 'polypeptide(L)'
;IIEECEGTAKIQVHMASSLPLPSDRECFRPRIDLIVFVLSLHSKYSLKTVELSLPHVDASFFLGKVCFLVTGARNEQNNGVHLDTVKKMAATYHSPLLFADLEVKCFRVSMAQRLIRILQICAGHVPGLSALNLLSMMKGSLDLSEQECD
;
A
#
# COMPACT_ATOMS: atom_id res chain seq x y z
N ILE A 1 18.72 14.05 -12.00
CA ILE A 1 19.10 15.19 -11.13
C ILE A 1 18.20 15.09 -9.93
N ILE A 2 18.75 14.67 -8.79
CA ILE A 2 18.01 14.61 -7.54
C ILE A 2 18.22 16.00 -6.93
N GLU A 3 17.18 16.82 -6.90
CA GLU A 3 17.18 18.00 -6.05
C GLU A 3 17.03 17.52 -4.61
N GLU A 4 18.12 17.60 -3.86
CA GLU A 4 18.12 17.44 -2.41
C GLU A 4 17.61 18.75 -1.80
N CYS A 5 16.31 18.79 -1.47
CA CYS A 5 15.81 19.80 -0.55
C CYS A 5 16.23 19.39 0.87
N GLU A 6 17.11 20.18 1.45
CA GLU A 6 17.63 20.09 2.82
C GLU A 6 16.46 19.91 3.81
N GLY A 7 16.41 18.74 4.46
CA GLY A 7 15.36 18.35 5.42
C GLY A 7 14.34 17.30 4.93
N THR A 8 14.41 16.84 3.69
CA THR A 8 13.51 15.80 3.17
C THR A 8 14.12 14.40 3.31
N ALA A 9 13.46 13.51 4.06
CA ALA A 9 13.89 12.12 4.21
C ALA A 9 14.05 11.46 2.83
N LYS A 10 15.21 10.86 2.56
CA LYS A 10 15.49 10.19 1.28
C LYS A 10 14.60 8.96 1.12
N ILE A 11 13.64 9.02 0.20
CA ILE A 11 12.72 7.92 -0.09
C ILE A 11 13.41 6.91 -1.03
N GLN A 12 13.37 5.63 -0.65
CA GLN A 12 13.81 4.53 -1.50
C GLN A 12 12.62 3.61 -1.81
N VAL A 13 12.39 3.33 -3.10
CA VAL A 13 11.30 2.47 -3.56
C VAL A 13 11.89 1.20 -4.15
N HIS A 14 11.43 0.06 -3.65
CA HIS A 14 11.81 -1.25 -4.15
C HIS A 14 10.56 -1.95 -4.69
N MET A 15 10.66 -2.50 -5.90
CA MET A 15 9.57 -3.19 -6.56
C MET A 15 9.83 -4.70 -6.53
N ALA A 16 8.78 -5.47 -6.25
CA ALA A 16 8.79 -6.93 -6.30
C ALA A 16 7.48 -7.42 -6.93
N SER A 17 7.56 -8.50 -7.70
CA SER A 17 6.39 -9.13 -8.33
C SER A 17 5.64 -10.07 -7.38
N SER A 18 6.34 -10.65 -6.40
CA SER A 18 5.79 -11.55 -5.38
C SER A 18 6.75 -11.70 -4.20
N LEU A 19 6.28 -12.34 -3.13
CA LEU A 19 7.11 -12.80 -2.02
C LEU A 19 7.15 -14.34 -1.96
N PRO A 20 8.21 -14.95 -1.39
CA PRO A 20 9.37 -14.31 -0.77
C PRO A 20 10.32 -13.67 -1.80
N LEU A 21 11.09 -12.66 -1.37
CA LEU A 21 12.16 -12.11 -2.20
C LEU A 21 13.29 -13.14 -2.36
N PRO A 22 13.96 -13.21 -3.52
CA PRO A 22 15.04 -14.17 -3.75
C PRO A 22 16.20 -14.01 -2.76
N SER A 23 16.76 -15.14 -2.32
CA SER A 23 17.79 -15.21 -1.26
C SER A 23 19.17 -14.68 -1.68
N ASP A 24 19.43 -14.53 -2.98
CA ASP A 24 20.74 -14.12 -3.53
C ASP A 24 21.23 -12.73 -3.04
N ARG A 25 20.37 -11.95 -2.38
CA ARG A 25 20.69 -10.58 -1.90
C ARG A 25 20.36 -10.34 -0.42
N GLU A 26 20.28 -11.39 0.39
CA GLU A 26 19.93 -11.26 1.81
C GLU A 26 20.86 -10.31 2.59
N CYS A 27 22.17 -10.35 2.35
CA CYS A 27 23.16 -9.49 3.02
C CYS A 27 23.04 -8.00 2.69
N PHE A 28 22.31 -7.64 1.63
CA PHE A 28 22.10 -6.26 1.19
C PHE A 28 20.63 -5.85 1.24
N ARG A 29 19.78 -6.62 1.95
CA ARG A 29 18.35 -6.30 2.02
C ARG A 29 18.17 -4.98 2.78
N PRO A 30 17.67 -3.92 2.13
CA PRO A 30 17.45 -2.65 2.79
C PRO A 30 16.36 -2.78 3.86
N ARG A 31 16.41 -1.91 4.86
CA ARG A 31 15.32 -1.78 5.84
C ARG A 31 14.04 -1.37 5.10
N ILE A 32 12.96 -2.11 5.34
CA ILE A 32 11.65 -1.84 4.74
C ILE A 32 10.76 -1.21 5.80
N ASP A 33 10.32 0.02 5.54
CA ASP A 33 9.42 0.77 6.44
C ASP A 33 7.94 0.57 6.13
N LEU A 34 7.60 0.29 4.87
CA LEU A 34 6.23 0.11 4.39
C LEU A 34 6.21 -0.91 3.25
N ILE A 35 5.26 -1.84 3.28
CA ILE A 35 4.93 -2.76 2.20
C ILE A 35 3.57 -2.36 1.64
N VAL A 36 3.50 -2.14 0.32
CA VAL A 36 2.25 -1.84 -0.38
C VAL A 36 1.95 -2.96 -1.36
N PHE A 37 0.91 -3.74 -1.10
CA PHE A 37 0.42 -4.75 -2.04
C PHE A 37 -0.51 -4.09 -3.05
N VAL A 38 -0.04 -3.94 -4.29
CA VAL A 38 -0.83 -3.39 -5.40
C VAL A 38 -1.64 -4.52 -6.05
N LEU A 39 -2.96 -4.37 -6.01
CA LEU A 39 -3.95 -5.33 -6.47
C LEU A 39 -4.75 -4.73 -7.63
N SER A 40 -4.82 -5.44 -8.75
CA SER A 40 -5.73 -5.07 -9.84
C SER A 40 -6.99 -5.93 -9.79
N LEU A 41 -8.16 -5.30 -9.69
CA LEU A 41 -9.45 -6.02 -9.70
C LEU A 41 -9.76 -6.68 -11.05
N HIS A 42 -9.11 -6.24 -12.12
CA HIS A 42 -9.23 -6.83 -13.45
C HIS A 42 -8.44 -8.14 -13.61
N SER A 43 -7.56 -8.47 -12.66
CA SER A 43 -6.66 -9.62 -12.78
C SER A 43 -6.79 -10.56 -11.59
N LYS A 44 -7.40 -11.73 -11.83
CA LYS A 44 -7.43 -12.84 -10.85
C LYS A 44 -6.03 -13.29 -10.44
N TYR A 45 -5.05 -13.16 -11.34
CA TYR A 45 -3.66 -13.50 -11.07
C TYR A 45 -3.04 -12.57 -10.03
N SER A 46 -3.37 -11.26 -10.07
CA SER A 46 -2.91 -10.27 -9.09
C SER A 46 -3.37 -10.64 -7.68
N LEU A 47 -4.66 -10.99 -7.51
CA LEU A 47 -5.21 -11.42 -6.24
C LEU A 47 -4.50 -12.67 -5.70
N LYS A 48 -4.40 -13.73 -6.53
CA LYS A 48 -3.74 -14.98 -6.13
C LYS A 48 -2.28 -14.78 -5.75
N THR A 49 -1.57 -13.90 -6.45
CA THR A 49 -0.15 -13.60 -6.18
C THR A 49 0.02 -12.95 -4.81
N VAL A 50 -0.88 -12.03 -4.44
CA VAL A 50 -0.88 -11.39 -3.13
C VAL A 50 -1.24 -12.39 -2.03
N GLU A 51 -2.26 -13.22 -2.24
CA GLU A 51 -2.64 -14.28 -1.30
C GLU A 51 -1.49 -15.24 -1.00
N LEU A 52 -0.70 -15.61 -2.03
CA LEU A 52 0.48 -16.45 -1.86
C LEU A 52 1.67 -15.71 -1.25
N SER A 53 1.75 -14.39 -1.41
CA SER A 53 2.85 -13.57 -0.88
C SER A 53 2.70 -13.26 0.61
N LEU A 54 1.47 -13.15 1.10
CA LEU A 54 1.15 -12.74 2.48
C LEU A 54 1.74 -13.64 3.57
N PRO A 55 1.74 -14.98 3.46
CA PRO A 55 2.35 -15.87 4.46
C PRO A 55 3.86 -15.68 4.64
N HIS A 56 4.54 -15.04 3.68
CA HIS A 56 5.97 -14.78 3.73
C HIS A 56 6.32 -13.43 4.38
N VAL A 57 5.31 -12.65 4.77
CA VAL A 57 5.49 -11.38 5.49
C VAL A 57 5.51 -11.65 6.99
N ASP A 58 6.52 -11.11 7.67
CA ASP A 58 6.60 -11.21 9.13
C ASP A 58 5.41 -10.49 9.80
N ALA A 59 4.84 -11.12 10.84
CA ALA A 59 3.64 -10.64 11.50
C ALA A 59 3.75 -9.19 12.02
N SER A 60 4.96 -8.74 12.37
CA SER A 60 5.21 -7.37 12.85
C SER A 60 4.92 -6.29 11.80
N PHE A 61 4.97 -6.63 10.50
CA PHE A 61 4.63 -5.68 9.45
C PHE A 61 3.13 -5.36 9.41
N PHE A 62 2.27 -6.31 9.78
CA PHE A 62 0.82 -6.09 9.82
C PHE A 62 0.38 -5.13 10.93
N LEU A 63 1.30 -4.72 11.82
CA LEU A 63 1.08 -3.67 12.81
C LEU A 63 1.21 -2.25 12.22
N GLY A 64 0.55 -2.03 11.07
CA GLY A 64 0.45 -0.73 10.39
C GLY A 64 1.51 -0.45 9.32
N LYS A 65 2.39 -1.40 9.00
CA LYS A 65 3.42 -1.28 7.93
C LYS A 65 3.07 -2.04 6.65
N VAL A 66 1.88 -2.63 6.56
CA VAL A 66 1.34 -3.21 5.35
C VAL A 66 0.11 -2.40 4.95
N CYS A 67 -0.03 -2.05 3.68
CA CYS A 67 -1.31 -1.61 3.14
C CYS A 67 -1.60 -2.28 1.80
N PHE A 68 -2.89 -2.37 1.47
CA PHE A 68 -3.39 -2.87 0.21
C PHE A 68 -3.83 -1.70 -0.66
N LEU A 69 -3.32 -1.62 -1.89
CA LEU A 69 -3.71 -0.62 -2.87
C LEU A 69 -4.46 -1.29 -4.01
N VAL A 70 -5.74 -1.00 -4.16
CA VAL A 70 -6.61 -1.57 -5.18
C VAL A 70 -6.78 -0.63 -6.35
N THR A 71 -6.60 -1.16 -7.55
CA THR A 71 -6.78 -0.45 -8.82
C THR A 71 -7.89 -1.09 -9.65
N GLY A 72 -8.53 -0.29 -10.51
CA GLY A 72 -9.61 -0.75 -11.38
C GLY A 72 -11.00 -0.84 -10.73
N ALA A 73 -11.19 -0.28 -9.54
CA ALA A 73 -12.47 -0.34 -8.80
C ALA A 73 -13.62 0.44 -9.45
N ARG A 74 -13.31 1.40 -10.34
CA ARG A 74 -14.28 2.27 -11.00
C ARG A 74 -15.08 1.59 -12.13
N ASN A 75 -14.63 0.42 -12.58
CA ASN A 75 -15.29 -0.34 -13.64
C ASN A 75 -16.22 -1.39 -13.02
N GLU A 76 -17.51 -1.06 -12.96
CA GLU A 76 -18.50 -1.69 -12.06
C GLU A 76 -18.99 -3.08 -12.49
N GLN A 77 -18.75 -3.53 -13.73
CA GLN A 77 -19.50 -4.66 -14.30
C GLN A 77 -19.06 -6.07 -13.84
N ASN A 78 -17.93 -6.26 -13.14
CA ASN A 78 -17.49 -7.63 -12.77
C ASN A 78 -16.64 -7.72 -11.48
N ASN A 79 -16.54 -6.65 -10.70
CA ASN A 79 -15.52 -6.52 -9.66
C ASN A 79 -16.00 -6.81 -8.22
N GLY A 80 -17.31 -7.02 -8.00
CA GLY A 80 -17.88 -7.19 -6.66
C GLY A 80 -17.25 -8.35 -5.86
N VAL A 81 -17.12 -9.53 -6.48
CA VAL A 81 -16.56 -10.73 -5.82
C VAL A 81 -15.08 -10.54 -5.47
N HIS A 82 -14.31 -9.90 -6.36
CA HIS A 82 -12.90 -9.61 -6.11
C HIS A 82 -12.73 -8.54 -5.02
N LEU A 83 -13.59 -7.52 -5.02
CA LEU A 83 -13.60 -6.47 -4.02
C LEU A 83 -13.90 -7.02 -2.61
N ASP A 84 -14.90 -7.87 -2.47
CA ASP A 84 -15.25 -8.48 -1.18
C ASP A 84 -14.13 -9.38 -0.66
N THR A 85 -13.48 -10.12 -1.55
CA THR A 85 -12.32 -10.95 -1.19
C THR A 85 -11.17 -10.09 -0.68
N VAL A 86 -10.88 -8.98 -1.36
CA VAL A 86 -9.82 -8.05 -0.94
C VAL A 86 -10.18 -7.34 0.37
N LYS A 87 -11.44 -6.92 0.56
CA LYS A 87 -11.91 -6.34 1.83
C LYS A 87 -11.75 -7.34 2.97
N LYS A 88 -12.14 -8.60 2.77
CA LYS A 88 -11.97 -9.69 3.75
C LYS A 88 -10.49 -9.93 4.04
N MET A 89 -9.64 -9.92 3.02
CA MET A 89 -8.19 -10.06 3.17
C MET A 89 -7.61 -8.91 4.00
N ALA A 90 -7.92 -7.66 3.67
CA ALA A 90 -7.48 -6.48 4.43
C ALA A 90 -7.93 -6.54 5.91
N ALA A 91 -9.16 -6.97 6.16
CA ALA A 91 -9.68 -7.18 7.51
C ALA A 91 -8.95 -8.30 8.27
N THR A 92 -8.65 -9.42 7.59
CA THR A 92 -7.94 -10.58 8.17
C THR A 92 -6.52 -10.22 8.60
N TYR A 93 -5.83 -9.42 7.78
CA TYR A 93 -4.45 -8.99 8.05
C TYR A 93 -4.38 -7.64 8.79
N HIS A 94 -5.51 -7.15 9.31
CA HIS A 94 -5.62 -5.87 10.02
C HIS A 94 -4.83 -4.74 9.35
N SER A 95 -4.93 -4.64 8.02
CA SER A 95 -4.12 -3.72 7.23
C SER A 95 -5.02 -2.76 6.46
N PRO A 96 -4.62 -1.49 6.31
CA PRO A 96 -5.41 -0.53 5.56
C PRO A 96 -5.59 -0.96 4.11
N LEU A 97 -6.80 -0.75 3.60
CA LEU A 97 -7.12 -0.83 2.18
C LEU A 97 -7.16 0.59 1.62
N LEU A 98 -6.72 0.79 0.38
CA LEU A 98 -6.72 2.06 -0.34
C LEU A 98 -7.21 1.80 -1.76
N PHE A 99 -7.99 2.71 -2.32
CA PHE A 99 -8.43 2.65 -3.71
C PHE A 99 -7.75 3.75 -4.51
N ALA A 100 -7.20 3.41 -5.67
CA ALA A 100 -6.65 4.38 -6.60
C ALA A 100 -6.99 4.02 -8.03
N ASP A 101 -7.43 5.04 -8.77
CA ASP A 101 -7.40 5.02 -10.22
C ASP A 101 -6.02 5.49 -10.68
N LEU A 102 -5.16 4.53 -11.05
CA LEU A 102 -3.82 4.84 -11.55
C LEU A 102 -3.82 5.22 -13.03
N GLU A 103 -4.96 5.23 -13.73
CA GLU A 103 -5.02 5.68 -15.12
C GLU A 103 -5.04 7.21 -15.20
N VAL A 104 -5.63 7.87 -14.20
CA VAL A 104 -5.74 9.33 -14.11
C VAL A 104 -4.53 9.94 -13.38
N LYS A 105 -3.83 10.87 -14.04
CA LYS A 105 -2.62 11.51 -13.48
C LYS A 105 -2.86 12.21 -12.14
N CYS A 106 -3.97 12.94 -12.00
CA CYS A 106 -4.32 13.66 -10.77
C CYS A 106 -4.45 12.70 -9.56
N PHE A 107 -5.20 11.60 -9.73
CA PHE A 107 -5.35 10.57 -8.69
C PHE A 107 -4.04 9.85 -8.36
N ARG A 108 -3.18 9.60 -9.35
CA ARG A 108 -1.83 9.07 -9.10
C ARG A 108 -1.00 9.96 -8.20
N VAL A 109 -1.01 11.28 -8.43
CA VAL A 109 -0.23 12.23 -7.63
C VAL A 109 -0.77 12.30 -6.21
N SER A 110 -2.09 12.44 -6.04
CA SER A 110 -2.73 12.46 -4.73
C SER A 110 -2.47 11.17 -3.94
N MET A 111 -2.59 10.01 -4.58
CA MET A 111 -2.31 8.73 -3.94
C MET A 111 -0.83 8.58 -3.58
N ALA A 112 0.09 8.99 -4.46
CA ALA A 112 1.52 8.97 -4.17
C ALA A 112 1.85 9.85 -2.95
N GLN A 113 1.29 11.06 -2.86
CA GLN A 113 1.46 11.93 -1.70
C GLN A 113 0.92 11.29 -0.42
N ARG A 114 -0.24 10.62 -0.50
CA ARG A 114 -0.81 9.88 0.64
C ARG A 114 0.10 8.73 1.09
N LEU A 115 0.63 7.95 0.15
CA LEU A 115 1.58 6.87 0.45
C LEU A 115 2.88 7.40 1.06
N ILE A 116 3.39 8.54 0.57
CA ILE A 116 4.57 9.20 1.16
C ILE A 116 4.29 9.58 2.62
N ARG A 117 3.12 10.13 2.93
CA ARG A 117 2.76 10.48 4.32
C ARG A 117 2.66 9.25 5.21
N ILE A 118 2.07 8.17 4.72
CA ILE A 118 2.01 6.87 5.43
C ILE A 118 3.44 6.36 5.69
N LEU A 119 4.30 6.38 4.67
CA LEU A 119 5.69 5.97 4.78
C LEU A 119 6.45 6.79 5.82
N GLN A 120 6.26 8.11 5.84
CA GLN A 120 6.89 8.99 6.84
C GLN A 120 6.49 8.61 8.26
N ILE A 121 5.22 8.27 8.50
CA ILE A 121 4.73 7.81 9.81
C ILE A 121 5.34 6.45 10.16
N CYS A 122 5.32 5.49 9.23
CA CYS A 122 5.88 4.15 9.45
C CYS A 122 7.40 4.16 9.70
N ALA A 123 8.10 5.10 9.07
CA ALA A 123 9.53 5.32 9.26
C ALA A 123 9.86 6.17 10.49
N GLY A 124 8.86 6.69 11.23
CA GLY A 124 9.07 7.47 12.45
C GLY A 124 9.49 8.93 12.22
N HIS A 125 9.28 9.47 11.02
CA HIS A 125 9.60 10.87 10.69
C HIS A 125 8.52 11.87 11.11
N VAL A 126 7.40 11.41 11.66
CA VAL A 126 6.30 12.28 12.12
C VAL A 126 6.18 12.19 13.64
N PRO A 127 6.55 13.24 14.39
CA PRO A 127 6.51 13.20 15.85
C PRO A 127 5.06 13.04 16.34
N GLY A 128 4.87 12.19 17.35
CA GLY A 128 3.55 11.90 17.93
C GLY A 128 2.70 10.90 17.16
N LEU A 129 3.15 10.44 15.99
CA LEU A 129 2.48 9.40 15.20
C LEU A 129 3.39 8.19 14.98
N SER A 130 2.80 7.01 15.02
CA SER A 130 3.45 5.73 14.73
C SER A 130 2.60 4.90 13.79
N ALA A 131 3.18 3.82 13.25
CA ALA A 131 2.45 2.85 12.42
C ALA A 131 1.18 2.30 13.11
N LEU A 132 1.21 2.13 14.44
CA LEU A 132 0.04 1.66 15.20
C LEU A 132 -1.11 2.67 15.19
N ASN A 133 -0.80 3.97 15.16
CA ASN A 133 -1.83 5.00 15.07
C ASN A 133 -2.57 4.92 13.73
N LEU A 134 -1.88 4.56 12.64
CA LEU A 134 -2.51 4.37 11.33
C LEU A 134 -3.58 3.28 11.35
N LEU A 135 -3.35 2.20 12.10
CA LEU A 135 -4.35 1.13 12.22
C LEU A 135 -5.65 1.64 12.84
N SER A 136 -5.57 2.56 13.81
CA SER A 136 -6.76 3.18 14.40
C SER A 136 -7.41 4.20 13.47
N MET A 137 -6.62 5.01 12.77
CA MET A 137 -7.11 6.08 11.90
C MET A 137 -7.75 5.56 10.61
N MET A 138 -7.20 4.48 10.05
CA MET A 138 -7.61 3.93 8.75
C MET A 138 -8.71 2.87 8.85
N LYS A 139 -9.15 2.52 10.07
CA LYS A 139 -10.29 1.61 10.31
C LYS A 139 -11.64 2.17 9.83
N GLY A 140 -11.73 3.48 9.53
CA GLY A 140 -13.00 4.13 9.17
C GLY A 140 -13.01 4.96 7.87
N SER A 141 -11.89 5.13 7.17
CA SER A 141 -11.81 6.05 6.02
C SER A 141 -11.48 5.31 4.72
N LEU A 142 -12.53 4.77 4.07
CA LEU A 142 -12.41 4.02 2.82
C LEU A 142 -13.50 4.26 1.78
N ASP A 143 -14.29 5.33 1.93
CA ASP A 143 -14.94 5.98 0.78
C ASP A 143 -14.22 7.30 0.50
N LEU A 144 -13.37 7.28 -0.51
CA LEU A 144 -12.91 8.48 -1.19
C LEU A 144 -13.08 8.25 -2.69
N SER A 145 -14.32 7.97 -3.09
CA SER A 145 -14.82 8.50 -4.35
C SER A 145 -15.06 9.99 -4.15
N GLU A 146 -14.69 10.79 -5.15
CA GLU A 146 -14.99 12.23 -5.27
C GLU A 146 -14.01 13.16 -4.53
N GLN A 147 -12.79 13.25 -5.05
CA GLN A 147 -12.18 14.57 -5.20
C GLN A 147 -12.17 14.90 -6.70
N GLU A 148 -13.07 15.81 -7.09
CA GLU A 148 -13.03 16.49 -8.39
C GLU A 148 -11.65 17.15 -8.54
N CYS A 149 -11.01 16.87 -9.68
CA CYS A 149 -9.83 17.62 -10.08
C CYS A 149 -10.34 18.83 -10.87
N ASP A 150 -10.39 20.00 -10.23
CA ASP A 150 -10.42 21.29 -10.93
C ASP A 150 -9.08 21.56 -11.64
#